data_AF-A0A0J8R1F2-F1
#
_entry.id   AF-A0A0J8R1F2-F1
#
_cell.length_a   1.000
_cell.length_b   1.000
_cell.length_c   1.000
_cell.angle_alpha   90.00
_cell.angle_beta   90.00
_cell.angle_gamma   90.00
#
_symmetry.space_group_name_H-M   'P 1'
#
loop_
_entity.id
_entity.type
_entity.pdbx_description
1 polymer ?
#
loop_
_entity_poly.entity_id
_entity_poly.type
_entity_poly.pdbx_seq_one_letter_code
_entity_poly.pdbx_strand_id
1 'polypeptide(L)' 'MHYAEFAEDESAALREAIKEYEANKWKVIGQKIGKPAKACEQYAKEHFKNL' A
#
# COMPACT_ATOMS: atom_id res chain seq x y z
N MET A 1 18.46 0.31 8.16
CA MET A 1 16.97 0.30 8.24
C MET A 1 16.47 0.79 6.91
N HIS A 2 15.96 -0.09 6.05
CA HIS A 2 15.43 0.29 4.74
C HIS A 2 13.94 0.58 4.93
N TYR A 3 13.54 1.86 4.85
CA TYR A 3 12.14 2.15 4.56
C TYR A 3 11.85 1.47 3.21
N ALA A 4 10.76 0.71 3.12
CA ALA A 4 10.39 0.12 1.84
C ALA A 4 10.11 1.26 0.87
N GLU A 5 11.05 1.54 -0.03
CA GLU A 5 10.82 2.46 -1.14
C GLU A 5 9.79 1.80 -2.06
N PHE A 6 8.62 2.44 -2.17
CA PHE A 6 7.65 2.11 -3.21
C PHE A 6 8.05 2.90 -4.45
N ALA A 7 8.31 2.19 -5.54
CA ALA A 7 8.41 2.84 -6.84
C ALA A 7 7.07 3.50 -7.23
N GLU A 8 7.07 4.37 -8.23
CA GLU A 8 5.86 5.06 -8.70
C GLU A 8 4.76 4.07 -9.13
N ASP A 9 5.13 3.02 -9.87
CA ASP A 9 4.22 1.91 -10.24
C ASP A 9 3.66 1.18 -9.02
N GLU A 10 4.49 0.93 -8.00
CA GLU A 10 4.05 0.22 -6.79
C GLU A 10 3.11 1.09 -5.94
N SER A 11 3.32 2.40 -5.97
CA SER A 11 2.47 3.39 -5.30
C SER A 11 1.10 3.48 -5.98
N ALA A 12 1.08 3.46 -7.32
CA ALA A 12 -0.16 3.39 -8.10
C ALA A 12 -0.91 2.09 -7.83
N ALA A 13 -0.22 0.94 -7.90
CA ALA A 13 -0.81 -0.37 -7.62
C ALA A 13 -1.35 -0.47 -6.19
N LEU A 14 -0.65 0.09 -5.20
CA LEU A 14 -1.12 0.17 -3.82
C LEU A 14 -2.41 0.99 -3.72
N ARG A 15 -2.46 2.16 -4.37
CA ARG A 15 -3.67 3.01 -4.38
C ARG A 15 -4.86 2.30 -5.01
N GLU A 16 -4.66 1.60 -6.13
CA GLU A 16 -5.72 0.83 -6.79
C GLU A 16 -6.19 -0.34 -5.92
N ALA A 17 -5.26 -1.06 -5.31
CA ALA A 17 -5.58 -2.15 -4.39
C ALA A 17 -6.35 -1.66 -3.15
N ILE A 18 -6.02 -0.49 -2.60
CA ILE A 18 -6.77 0.13 -1.49
C ILE A 18 -8.21 0.45 -1.92
N LYS A 19 -8.42 0.96 -3.14
CA LYS A 19 -9.76 1.23 -3.68
C LYS A 19 -10.57 -0.05 -3.92
N GLU A 20 -9.92 -1.13 -4.37
CA GLU A 20 -10.58 -2.40 -4.66
C GLU A 20 -10.97 -3.18 -3.39
N TYR A 21 -10.10 -3.19 -2.39
CA TYR A 21 -10.28 -4.03 -1.19
C TYR A 21 -10.63 -3.26 0.09
N GLU A 22 -10.69 -1.93 0.07
CA GLU A 22 -10.80 -1.06 1.24
C GLU A 22 -9.53 -1.01 2.13
N ALA A 23 -9.27 0.16 2.72
CA ALA A 23 -8.08 0.44 3.54
C ALA A 23 -8.01 -0.35 4.87
N ASN A 24 -8.90 -1.31 5.12
CA ASN A 24 -8.84 -2.23 6.26
C ASN A 24 -8.38 -3.64 5.85
N LYS A 25 -8.18 -3.92 4.55
CA LYS A 25 -7.74 -5.24 4.02
C LYS A 25 -6.26 -5.28 3.65
N TRP A 26 -5.38 -4.69 4.47
CA TRP A 26 -3.93 -4.62 4.21
C TRP A 26 -3.27 -5.96 3.89
N LYS A 27 -3.76 -7.06 4.48
CA LYS A 27 -3.28 -8.41 4.19
C LYS A 27 -3.50 -8.80 2.73
N VAL A 28 -4.65 -8.47 2.15
CA VAL A 28 -4.98 -8.78 0.75
C VAL A 28 -4.26 -7.82 -0.18
N ILE A 29 -4.26 -6.53 0.15
CA ILE A 29 -3.57 -5.47 -0.58
C ILE A 29 -2.07 -5.79 -0.71
N GLY A 30 -1.39 -6.11 0.39
CA GLY A 30 0.03 -6.43 0.38
C GLY A 30 0.35 -7.68 -0.44
N GLN A 31 -0.47 -8.72 -0.35
CA GLN A 31 -0.30 -9.92 -1.19
C GLN A 31 -0.47 -9.59 -2.67
N LYS A 32 -1.44 -8.73 -3.05
CA LYS A 32 -1.68 -8.33 -4.45
C LYS A 32 -0.51 -7.59 -5.06
N ILE A 33 0.12 -6.68 -4.30
CA ILE A 33 1.25 -5.88 -4.80
C ILE A 33 2.63 -6.44 -4.42
N GLY A 34 2.68 -7.64 -3.82
CA GLY A 34 3.93 -8.29 -3.41
C GLY A 34 4.69 -7.59 -2.28
N LYS A 35 4.00 -6.82 -1.43
CA LYS A 35 4.60 -6.05 -0.32
C LYS A 35 4.05 -6.48 1.05
N PRO A 36 4.81 -6.28 2.14
CA PRO A 36 4.30 -6.51 3.49
C PRO A 36 3.08 -5.61 3.78
N ALA A 37 2.04 -6.18 4.40
CA ALA A 37 0.82 -5.44 4.77
C ALA A 37 1.11 -4.18 5.60
N LYS A 38 2.04 -4.27 6.57
CA LYS A 38 2.45 -3.11 7.38
C LYS A 38 3.14 -2.02 6.57
N ALA A 39 3.94 -2.39 5.56
CA ALA A 39 4.59 -1.41 4.69
C ALA A 39 3.55 -0.67 3.84
N CYS A 40 2.56 -1.40 3.33
CA CYS A 40 1.42 -0.83 2.60
C CYS A 40 0.64 0.16 3.46
N GLU A 41 0.33 -0.22 4.70
CA GLU A 41 -0.40 0.64 5.65
C GLU A 41 0.37 1.92 5.98
N GLN A 42 1.66 1.80 6.33
CA GLN A 42 2.49 2.97 6.66
C GLN A 42 2.63 3.90 5.46
N TYR A 43 2.98 3.36 4.30
CA TYR A 43 3.10 4.14 3.07
C TYR A 43 1.79 4.85 2.74
N ALA A 44 0.65 4.17 2.82
CA ALA A 44 -0.65 4.77 2.56
C ALA A 44 -1.00 5.89 3.56
N LYS A 45 -0.69 5.73 4.85
CA LYS A 45 -0.92 6.77 5.86
C LYS A 45 -0.06 8.02 5.63
N GLU A 46 1.16 7.84 5.13
CA GLU A 46 2.10 8.95 4.89
C GLU A 46 1.81 9.67 3.56
N HIS A 47 1.53 8.92 2.50
CA HIS A 47 1.42 9.42 1.12
C HIS A 47 -0.02 9.61 0.63
N PHE A 48 -0.99 8.89 1.20
CA PHE A 48 -2.39 8.88 0.76
C PHE A 48 -3.37 9.37 1.83
N LYS A 49 -3.06 10.50 2.47
CA LYS A 49 -3.87 11.10 3.56
C LYS A 49 -5.34 11.41 3.22
N ASN A 50 -5.77 11.24 1.96
CA ASN A 50 -7.12 11.48 1.45
C ASN A 50 -7.74 10.24 0.75
N LEU A 51 -7.27 9.03 1.04
CA LEU A 51 -7.93 7.79 0.58
C LEU A 51 -9.03 7.34 1.54
#